data_AF-A0A2A5NXS0-F1
#
_entry.id   AF-A0A2A5NXS0-F1
#
_cell.length_a   1.000
_cell.length_b   1.000
_cell.length_c   1.000
_cell.angle_alpha   90.00
_cell.angle_beta   90.00
_cell.angle_gamma   90.00
#
_symmetry.space_group_name_H-M   'P 1'
#
loop_
_entity.id
_entity.type
_entity.pdbx_description
1 polymer ?
#
loop_
_entity_poly.entity_id
_entity_poly.type
_entity_poly.pdbx_seq_one_letter_code
_entity_poly.pdbx_strand_id
1 'polypeptide(L)'
;MRFYEFRSLNMPVLTSTTAQEILRAREAGASCLPLTFNLGLSKTMAELRGDGAIIEGHFVPYEDLRWALKDEDAVYIVEPPGRLRKAVLFAEGKFYKLK
;
A
#
# COMPACT_ATOMS: atom_id res chain seq x y z
N MET A 1 6.12 35.00 -13.40
CA MET A 1 7.15 34.05 -12.93
C MET A 1 6.41 32.98 -12.12
N ARG A 2 6.34 31.73 -12.58
CA ARG A 2 5.68 30.65 -11.80
C ARG A 2 6.76 30.05 -10.88
N PHE A 3 6.63 30.29 -9.58
CA PHE A 3 7.47 29.63 -8.60
C PHE A 3 7.05 28.16 -8.54
N TYR A 4 7.99 27.25 -8.73
CA TYR A 4 7.78 25.84 -8.49
C TYR A 4 7.65 25.64 -6.97
N GLU A 5 6.50 25.16 -6.53
CA GLU A 5 6.25 24.79 -5.14
C GLU A 5 6.31 23.26 -5.04
N PHE A 6 7.30 22.75 -4.31
CA PHE A 6 7.37 21.32 -4.03
C PHE A 6 6.23 20.94 -3.09
N ARG A 7 5.39 19.97 -3.50
CA ARG A 7 4.33 19.41 -2.67
C ARG A 7 4.60 17.93 -2.44
N SER A 8 4.75 17.55 -1.17
CA SER A 8 4.80 16.15 -0.78
C SER A 8 3.40 15.55 -0.90
N LEU A 9 3.30 14.45 -1.65
CA LEU A 9 2.09 13.64 -1.68
C LEU A 9 2.20 12.58 -0.57
N ASN A 10 1.36 12.69 0.45
CA ASN A 10 1.27 11.70 1.51
C ASN A 10 0.42 10.54 0.99
N MET A 11 1.07 9.57 0.34
CA MET A 11 0.41 8.36 -0.15
C MET A 11 0.81 7.17 0.73
N PRO A 12 -0.15 6.34 1.17
CA PRO A 12 0.15 5.20 2.01
C PRO A 12 1.02 4.19 1.27
N VAL A 13 1.95 3.58 2.00
CA VAL A 13 2.86 2.58 1.47
C VAL A 13 2.61 1.23 2.12
N LEU A 14 2.42 0.22 1.28
CA LEU A 14 2.08 -1.15 1.60
C LEU A 14 3.24 -2.10 1.24
N THR A 15 3.55 -3.05 2.12
CA THR A 15 4.50 -4.14 1.85
C THR A 15 3.77 -5.45 1.60
N SER A 16 4.45 -6.40 0.98
CA SER A 16 3.95 -7.78 0.77
C SER A 16 3.43 -8.42 2.07
N THR A 17 4.12 -8.19 3.19
CA THR A 17 3.72 -8.68 4.52
C THR A 17 2.37 -8.11 4.96
N THR A 18 2.15 -6.81 4.79
CA THR A 18 0.86 -6.15 5.10
C THR A 18 -0.25 -6.68 4.18
N ALA A 19 0.02 -6.90 2.89
CA ALA A 19 -0.95 -7.53 1.98
C ALA A 19 -1.32 -8.94 2.46
N GLN A 20 -0.35 -9.71 2.94
CA GLN A 20 -0.59 -11.07 3.44
C GLN A 20 -1.45 -11.06 4.71
N GLU A 21 -1.19 -10.13 5.64
CA GLU A 21 -2.00 -9.96 6.84
C GLU A 21 -3.45 -9.62 6.52
N ILE A 22 -3.69 -8.70 5.56
CA ILE A 22 -5.03 -8.35 5.08
C ILE A 22 -5.76 -9.59 4.53
N LEU A 23 -5.09 -10.36 3.67
CA LEU A 23 -5.70 -11.54 3.05
C LEU A 23 -6.00 -12.63 4.08
N ARG A 24 -5.13 -12.85 5.05
CA ARG A 24 -5.38 -13.81 6.16
C ARG A 24 -6.53 -13.37 7.05
N ALA A 25 -6.61 -12.09 7.38
CA ALA A 25 -7.70 -11.56 8.20
C ALA A 25 -9.05 -11.67 7.49
N ARG A 26 -9.08 -11.48 6.16
CA ARG A 26 -10.26 -11.75 5.33
C ARG A 26 -10.68 -13.22 5.41
N GLU A 27 -9.74 -14.15 5.26
CA GLU A 27 -10.00 -15.59 5.36
C GLU A 27 -10.53 -15.98 6.75
N ALA A 28 -10.08 -15.31 7.80
CA ALA A 28 -10.58 -15.46 9.16
C ALA A 28 -11.97 -14.83 9.40
N GLY A 29 -12.54 -14.14 8.41
CA GLY A 29 -13.85 -13.48 8.53
C GLY A 29 -13.82 -12.21 9.37
N ALA A 30 -12.65 -11.59 9.57
CA ALA A 30 -12.55 -10.34 10.29
C ALA A 30 -13.17 -9.19 9.47
N SER A 31 -13.84 -8.26 10.14
CA SER A 31 -14.36 -7.03 9.54
C SER A 31 -13.37 -5.88 9.57
N CYS A 32 -12.45 -5.88 10.54
CA CYS A 32 -11.43 -4.85 10.73
C CYS A 32 -10.10 -5.48 11.12
N LEU A 33 -9.00 -4.86 10.68
CA LEU A 33 -7.64 -5.30 11.00
C LEU A 33 -6.77 -4.08 11.36
N PRO A 34 -6.19 -4.03 12.57
CA PRO A 34 -5.14 -3.05 12.87
C PRO A 34 -3.89 -3.39 12.06
N LEU A 35 -3.43 -2.44 11.25
CA LEU A 35 -2.29 -2.60 10.37
C LEU A 35 -1.23 -1.54 10.65
N THR A 36 0.02 -1.92 10.45
CA THR A 36 1.14 -1.00 10.44
C THR A 36 1.54 -0.73 9.00
N PHE A 37 1.53 0.55 8.60
CA PHE A 37 1.82 1.05 7.26
C PHE A 37 3.07 1.93 7.24
N ASN A 38 3.45 2.40 6.05
CA ASN A 38 4.54 3.35 5.85
C ASN A 38 5.86 2.83 6.44
N LEU A 39 6.17 1.55 6.17
CA LEU A 39 7.39 0.90 6.64
C LEU A 39 7.54 0.91 8.18
N GLY A 40 6.42 0.87 8.92
CA GLY A 40 6.44 0.87 10.39
C GLY A 40 6.11 2.21 11.04
N LEU A 41 5.98 3.29 10.26
CA LEU A 41 5.85 4.66 10.78
C LEU A 41 4.42 5.04 11.15
N SER A 42 3.42 4.28 10.72
CA SER A 42 2.01 4.62 10.92
C SER A 42 1.19 3.40 11.27
N LYS A 43 0.19 3.55 12.14
CA LYS A 43 -0.80 2.51 12.45
C LYS A 43 -2.17 3.00 12.04
N THR A 44 -2.93 2.16 11.35
CA THR A 44 -4.29 2.47 10.92
C THR A 44 -5.18 1.25 11.08
N MET A 45 -6.48 1.47 11.08
CA MET A 45 -7.47 0.40 11.04
C MET A 45 -7.90 0.20 9.58
N ALA A 46 -7.65 -0.97 9.02
CA ALA A 46 -8.19 -1.32 7.72
C ALA A 46 -9.57 -1.96 7.90
N GLU A 47 -10.53 -1.51 7.09
CA GLU A 47 -11.85 -2.14 7.01
C GLU A 47 -11.83 -3.20 5.92
N LEU A 48 -12.19 -4.44 6.25
CA LEU A 48 -12.29 -5.55 5.31
C LEU A 48 -13.73 -5.63 4.81
N ARG A 49 -13.92 -5.36 3.52
CA ARG A 49 -15.23 -5.44 2.85
C ARG A 49 -15.24 -6.63 1.89
N GLY A 50 -16.38 -6.91 1.27
CA GLY A 50 -16.60 -8.15 0.51
C GLY A 50 -15.55 -8.43 -0.58
N ASP A 51 -15.17 -7.40 -1.32
CA ASP A 51 -14.30 -7.46 -2.51
C ASP A 51 -12.94 -6.74 -2.36
N GLY A 52 -12.74 -5.99 -1.27
CA GLY A 52 -11.46 -5.33 -0.99
C GLY A 52 -11.33 -4.81 0.43
N ALA A 53 -10.21 -4.14 0.70
CA ALA A 53 -9.92 -3.50 1.97
C ALA A 53 -9.89 -1.98 1.82
N ILE A 54 -10.46 -1.25 2.78
CA ILE A 54 -10.31 0.21 2.86
C ILE A 54 -9.12 0.52 3.75
N ILE A 55 -8.13 1.22 3.19
CA ILE A 55 -6.88 1.59 3.84
C ILE A 55 -6.75 3.11 3.76
N GLU A 56 -6.75 3.80 4.90
CA GLU A 56 -6.71 5.27 4.98
C GLU A 56 -7.73 5.99 4.06
N GLY A 57 -8.92 5.38 3.89
CA GLY A 57 -9.99 5.91 3.02
C GLY A 57 -9.87 5.52 1.54
N HIS A 58 -8.87 4.72 1.15
CA HIS A 58 -8.70 4.20 -0.21
C HIS A 58 -9.12 2.74 -0.30
N PHE A 59 -9.93 2.41 -1.30
CA PHE A 59 -10.39 1.04 -1.52
C PHE A 59 -9.39 0.26 -2.38
N VAL A 60 -8.80 -0.78 -1.81
CA VAL A 60 -7.84 -1.65 -2.47
C VAL A 60 -8.47 -3.03 -2.71
N PRO A 61 -8.66 -3.44 -3.98
CA PRO A 61 -9.18 -4.76 -4.32
C PRO A 61 -8.29 -5.89 -3.79
N TYR A 62 -8.90 -7.00 -3.35
CA TYR A 62 -8.10 -8.16 -2.93
C TYR A 62 -7.30 -8.80 -4.06
N GLU A 63 -7.73 -8.63 -5.32
CA GLU A 63 -6.98 -9.10 -6.48
C GLU A 63 -5.64 -8.37 -6.62
N ASP A 64 -5.62 -7.07 -6.39
CA ASP A 64 -4.41 -6.26 -6.40
C ASP A 64 -3.48 -6.64 -5.23
N LEU A 65 -4.04 -6.91 -4.05
CA LEU A 65 -3.27 -7.40 -2.90
C LEU A 65 -2.64 -8.78 -3.17
N ARG A 66 -3.36 -9.68 -3.85
CA ARG A 66 -2.79 -10.97 -4.29
C ARG A 66 -1.69 -10.78 -5.33
N TRP A 67 -1.81 -9.78 -6.20
CA TRP A 67 -0.75 -9.44 -7.15
C TRP A 67 0.49 -8.92 -6.43
N ALA A 68 0.32 -8.12 -5.38
CA ALA A 68 1.41 -7.60 -4.56
C ALA A 68 2.23 -8.71 -3.88
N LEU A 69 1.61 -9.85 -3.55
CA LEU A 69 2.31 -11.02 -2.97
C LEU A 69 3.27 -11.73 -3.92
N LYS A 70 3.23 -11.46 -5.24
CA LYS A 70 4.13 -12.12 -6.21
C LYS A 70 5.60 -11.67 -6.08
N ASP A 71 5.84 -10.55 -5.39
CA ASP A 71 7.17 -9.99 -5.19
C ASP A 71 7.31 -9.59 -3.72
N GLU A 72 7.93 -10.48 -2.93
CA GLU A 72 8.02 -10.35 -1.47
C GLU A 72 8.81 -9.11 -1.02
N ASP A 73 9.79 -8.68 -1.80
CA ASP A 73 10.63 -7.51 -1.50
C ASP A 73 10.01 -6.20 -2.03
N ALA A 74 8.86 -6.25 -2.70
CA ALA A 74 8.28 -5.07 -3.32
C ALA A 74 7.50 -4.19 -2.33
N VAL A 75 7.79 -2.91 -2.42
CA VAL A 75 7.04 -1.84 -1.78
C VAL A 75 6.01 -1.29 -2.77
N TYR A 76 4.77 -1.10 -2.34
CA TYR A 76 3.67 -0.58 -3.17
C TYR A 76 3.11 0.71 -2.57
N ILE A 77 2.87 1.70 -3.41
CA ILE A 77 2.17 2.93 -3.07
C ILE A 77 0.68 2.72 -3.38
N VAL A 78 -0.18 3.09 -2.44
CA VAL A 78 -1.63 3.15 -2.64
C VAL A 78 -1.96 4.51 -3.25
N GLU A 79 -2.06 4.57 -4.59
CA GLU A 79 -2.45 5.79 -5.31
C GLU A 79 -3.96 5.99 -5.23
N PRO A 80 -4.49 7.19 -4.92
CA PRO A 80 -5.92 7.47 -5.03
C PRO A 80 -6.44 7.14 -6.45
N PRO A 81 -7.55 6.40 -6.60
CA PRO A 81 -8.57 6.05 -5.59
C PRO A 81 -8.34 4.72 -4.83
N GLY A 82 -7.18 4.08 -4.96
CA GLY A 82 -6.81 2.83 -4.29
C GLY A 82 -6.03 1.83 -5.16
N ARG A 83 -5.33 2.33 -6.19
CA ARG A 83 -4.50 1.50 -7.08
C ARG A 83 -3.16 1.24 -6.44
N LEU A 84 -2.70 -0.01 -6.49
CA LEU A 84 -1.34 -0.36 -6.06
C LEU A 84 -0.34 -0.09 -7.18
N ARG A 85 0.63 0.79 -6.91
CA ARG A 85 1.75 1.05 -7.81
C ARG A 85 3.05 0.67 -7.13
N LYS A 86 3.84 -0.19 -7.78
CA LYS A 86 5.14 -0.57 -7.25
C LYS A 86 6.06 0.66 -7.13
N ALA A 87 6.58 0.87 -5.94
CA ALA A 87 7.56 1.92 -5.65
C ALA A 87 8.92 1.53 -6.27
N VAL A 88 9.52 2.48 -6.99
CA VAL A 88 10.86 2.35 -7.55
C VAL A 88 11.61 3.61 -7.18
N LEU A 89 12.78 3.46 -6.57
CA LEU A 89 13.65 4.59 -6.25
C LEU A 89 14.42 4.98 -7.51
N PHE A 90 14.44 6.27 -7.86
CA PHE A 90 15.32 6.77 -8.90
C PHE A 90 16.43 7.60 -8.25
N ALA A 91 17.67 7.14 -8.36
CA ALA A 91 18.85 7.81 -7.82
C ALA A 91 19.99 7.70 -8.83
N GLU A 92 20.88 8.69 -8.92
CA GLU A 92 22.07 8.64 -9.80
C GLU A 92 21.80 8.24 -11.27
N GLY A 93 20.64 8.61 -11.82
CA GLY A 93 20.26 8.25 -13.19
C GLY A 93 19.82 6.79 -13.38
N LYS A 94 19.63 6.03 -12.30
CA LYS A 94 19.25 4.61 -12.30
C LYS A 94 18.01 4.36 -11.45
N PHE A 95 17.22 3.38 -11.89
CA PHE A 95 16.10 2.86 -11.12
C PHE A 95 16.59 1.73 -10.21
N TYR A 96 16.38 1.89 -8.90
CA TYR A 96 16.62 0.90 -7.88
C TYR A 96 15.29 0.35 -7.38
N LYS A 97 15.18 -0.96 -7.28
CA LYS A 97 14.09 -1.57 -6.53
C LYS A 97 14.32 -1.27 -5.05
N LEU A 98 13.33 -0.68 -4.39
CA LEU A 98 13.29 -0.63 -2.94
C LEU A 98 13.05 -2.05 -2.46
N LYS A 99 13.94 -2.54 -1.60
CA LYS A 99 13.83 -3.79 -0.86
C LYS A 99 13.51 -3.46 0.59
#